data_AF-A0A0S8JA60-F1
#
_entry.id   AF-A0A0S8JA60-F1
#
_cell.length_a   1.000
_cell.length_b   1.000
_cell.length_c   1.000
_cell.angle_alpha   90.00
_cell.angle_beta   90.00
_cell.angle_gamma   90.00
#
_symmetry.space_group_name_H-M   'P 1'
#
loop_
_entity.id
_entity.type
_entity.pdbx_description
1 polymer ?
#
loop_
_entity_poly.entity_id
_entity_poly.type
_entity_poly.pdbx_seq_one_letter_code
_entity_poly.pdbx_strand_id
1 'polypeptide(L)'
;MTRNARLRLTTFAVLLIAILGFSATFTTDALAETKPVIRITVLNNSQFHFYLYLYGGGEQFTLEVPARSSDKFFITPGEYYYYMEACNYSKNGTMDLSVFQTIHVPVCGGRAAQKASKFHHIDVSTIMKPVKVKVRNKTGEDIGVYIRTIEDHHFLNLVKGEVIELILKKEEGIQYVYSFFACDGQLVTGYYSPLARWPLDLKCPKK
;
A
#
# COMPACT_ATOMS: atom_id res chain seq x y z
N MET A 1 -52.25 -84.29 -6.37
CA MET A 1 -50.98 -83.61 -6.74
C MET A 1 -51.28 -82.54 -7.78
N THR A 2 -51.49 -81.30 -7.35
CA THR A 2 -51.99 -80.17 -8.15
C THR A 2 -50.84 -79.31 -8.70
N ARG A 3 -50.72 -79.32 -10.02
CA ARG A 3 -49.61 -78.81 -10.83
C ARG A 3 -49.80 -77.32 -11.20
N ASN A 4 -50.23 -76.45 -10.27
CA ASN A 4 -50.61 -75.05 -10.59
C ASN A 4 -49.97 -73.98 -9.69
N ALA A 5 -48.88 -74.28 -8.98
CA ALA A 5 -48.26 -73.35 -8.03
C ALA A 5 -46.92 -72.72 -8.47
N ARG A 6 -46.39 -73.05 -9.66
CA ARG A 6 -45.02 -72.63 -10.07
C ARG A 6 -44.93 -71.44 -11.04
N LEU A 7 -46.06 -70.86 -11.46
CA LEU A 7 -46.09 -69.83 -12.52
C LEU A 7 -46.45 -68.40 -12.04
N ARG A 8 -46.38 -68.13 -10.73
CA ARG A 8 -46.67 -66.79 -10.17
C ARG A 8 -45.54 -66.18 -9.34
N LEU A 9 -44.36 -66.81 -9.31
CA LEU A 9 -43.21 -66.31 -8.54
C LEU A 9 -42.08 -65.69 -9.39
N THR A 10 -42.18 -65.71 -10.72
CA THR A 10 -41.14 -65.16 -11.61
C THR A 10 -41.44 -63.74 -12.12
N THR A 11 -42.69 -63.28 -12.06
CA THR A 11 -43.07 -61.92 -12.52
C THR A 11 -42.85 -60.81 -11.48
N PHE A 12 -42.71 -61.14 -10.19
CA PHE A 12 -42.43 -60.14 -9.15
C PHE A 12 -40.93 -59.83 -8.98
N ALA A 13 -40.02 -60.70 -9.42
CA ALA A 13 -38.58 -60.49 -9.28
C ALA A 13 -38.00 -59.53 -10.34
N VAL A 14 -38.63 -59.42 -11.52
CA VAL A 14 -38.15 -58.51 -12.59
C VAL A 14 -38.57 -57.05 -12.33
N LEU A 15 -39.68 -56.83 -11.63
CA LEU A 15 -40.17 -55.47 -11.32
C LEU A 15 -39.35 -54.79 -10.20
N LEU A 16 -38.76 -55.54 -9.28
CA LEU A 16 -37.94 -54.98 -8.19
C LEU A 16 -36.52 -54.58 -8.63
N ILE A 17 -36.00 -55.19 -9.70
CA ILE A 17 -34.70 -54.84 -10.28
C ILE A 17 -34.79 -53.58 -11.15
N ALA A 18 -35.97 -53.28 -11.72
CA ALA A 18 -36.20 -52.07 -12.50
C ALA A 18 -36.31 -50.78 -11.65
N ILE A 19 -36.65 -50.89 -10.36
CA ILE A 19 -36.79 -49.73 -9.44
C ILE A 19 -35.45 -49.39 -8.76
N LEU A 20 -34.52 -50.35 -8.64
CA LEU A 20 -33.19 -50.11 -8.07
C LEU A 20 -32.19 -49.47 -9.07
N GLY A 21 -32.57 -49.30 -10.34
CA GLY A 21 -31.73 -48.68 -11.37
C GLY A 21 -31.82 -47.16 -11.47
N PHE A 22 -32.71 -46.49 -10.72
CA PHE A 22 -33.02 -45.07 -10.91
C PHE A 22 -32.57 -44.15 -9.76
N SER A 23 -31.62 -44.61 -8.96
CA SER A 23 -30.87 -43.76 -8.01
C SER A 23 -29.39 -43.72 -8.38
N ALA A 24 -29.10 -43.54 -9.67
CA ALA A 24 -27.91 -42.79 -10.04
C ALA A 24 -28.19 -41.34 -9.61
N THR A 25 -27.94 -41.05 -8.33
CA THR A 25 -27.71 -39.69 -7.88
C THR A 25 -26.58 -39.16 -8.76
N PHE A 26 -26.92 -38.37 -9.76
CA PHE A 26 -25.99 -37.44 -10.35
C PHE A 26 -25.55 -36.54 -9.21
N THR A 27 -24.50 -36.93 -8.52
CA THR A 27 -23.66 -36.00 -7.80
C THR A 27 -23.13 -35.10 -8.89
N THR A 28 -23.87 -34.02 -9.17
CA THR A 28 -23.26 -32.84 -9.76
C THR A 28 -22.19 -32.47 -8.75
N ASP A 29 -20.96 -32.93 -9.01
CA ASP A 29 -19.78 -32.31 -8.43
C ASP A 29 -19.94 -30.84 -8.80
N ALA A 30 -20.46 -30.07 -7.84
CA ALA A 30 -20.45 -28.63 -7.91
C ALA A 30 -18.96 -28.32 -7.97
N LEU A 31 -18.45 -28.12 -9.20
CA LEU A 31 -17.15 -27.53 -9.45
C LEU A 31 -17.10 -26.33 -8.53
N ALA A 32 -16.33 -26.46 -7.44
CA ALA A 32 -16.12 -25.38 -6.52
C ALA A 32 -15.66 -24.21 -7.38
N GLU A 33 -16.51 -23.20 -7.51
CA GLU A 33 -16.22 -22.02 -8.32
C GLU A 33 -15.03 -21.35 -7.64
N THR A 34 -13.83 -21.68 -8.10
CA THR A 34 -12.61 -21.01 -7.66
C THR A 34 -12.79 -19.57 -8.09
N LYS A 35 -13.11 -18.71 -7.12
CA LYS A 35 -13.16 -17.27 -7.33
C LYS A 35 -11.89 -16.88 -8.08
N PRO A 36 -11.99 -16.10 -9.18
CA PRO A 36 -10.81 -15.66 -9.88
C PRO A 36 -9.91 -14.91 -8.88
N VAL A 37 -8.61 -15.20 -8.89
CA VAL A 37 -7.62 -14.48 -8.09
C VAL A 37 -6.61 -13.83 -9.00
N ILE A 38 -6.18 -12.62 -8.64
CA ILE A 38 -5.11 -11.89 -9.32
C ILE A 38 -3.90 -11.79 -8.40
N ARG A 39 -2.72 -11.77 -9.02
CA ARG A 39 -1.43 -11.65 -8.32
C ARG A 39 -1.01 -10.18 -8.29
N ILE A 40 -0.75 -9.69 -7.09
CA ILE A 40 -0.08 -8.42 -6.84
C ILE A 40 1.35 -8.72 -6.43
N THR A 41 2.32 -8.11 -7.10
CA THR A 41 3.73 -8.16 -6.67
C THR A 41 4.11 -6.81 -6.12
N VAL A 42 4.73 -6.78 -4.94
CA VAL A 42 5.22 -5.54 -4.33
C VAL A 42 6.73 -5.61 -4.28
N LEU A 43 7.40 -4.60 -4.82
CA LEU A 43 8.85 -4.44 -4.79
C LEU A 43 9.18 -3.24 -3.89
N ASN A 44 9.53 -3.51 -2.63
CA ASN A 44 9.84 -2.47 -1.66
C ASN A 44 11.34 -2.17 -1.60
N ASN A 45 11.79 -1.20 -2.40
CA ASN A 45 13.17 -0.72 -2.36
C ASN A 45 13.43 0.32 -1.26
N SER A 46 12.39 0.71 -0.50
CA SER A 46 12.52 1.71 0.55
C SER A 46 13.21 1.14 1.80
N GLN A 47 13.71 2.05 2.64
CA GLN A 47 14.26 1.72 3.95
C GLN A 47 13.19 1.52 5.04
N PHE A 48 11.91 1.64 4.69
CA PHE A 48 10.78 1.50 5.61
C PHE A 48 9.90 0.31 5.21
N HIS A 49 9.06 -0.15 6.14
CA HIS A 49 8.00 -1.08 5.81
C HIS A 49 6.99 -0.40 4.88
N PHE A 50 6.43 -1.19 3.96
CA PHE A 50 5.32 -0.78 3.13
C PHE A 50 4.06 -1.47 3.61
N TYR A 51 2.98 -0.72 3.77
CA TYR A 51 1.66 -1.24 4.10
C TYR A 51 0.63 -0.83 3.06
N LEU A 52 -0.23 -1.76 2.69
CA LEU A 52 -1.39 -1.50 1.85
C LEU A 52 -2.60 -2.26 2.39
N TYR A 53 -3.59 -1.50 2.82
CA TYR A 53 -4.87 -2.01 3.28
C TYR A 53 -5.90 -1.76 2.19
N LEU A 54 -6.61 -2.81 1.80
CA LEU A 54 -7.60 -2.79 0.73
C LEU A 54 -8.98 -3.15 1.28
N TYR A 55 -9.98 -2.34 0.92
CA TYR A 55 -11.37 -2.48 1.35
C TYR A 55 -12.28 -2.46 0.12
N GLY A 56 -12.97 -3.56 -0.17
CA GLY A 56 -13.82 -3.65 -1.36
C GLY A 56 -14.30 -5.08 -1.64
N GLY A 57 -15.37 -5.23 -2.42
CA GLY A 57 -15.84 -6.57 -2.87
C GLY A 57 -16.30 -7.53 -1.76
N GLY A 58 -16.58 -7.03 -0.55
CA GLY A 58 -16.92 -7.85 0.62
C GLY A 58 -15.72 -8.49 1.33
N GLU A 59 -14.50 -8.19 0.89
CA GLU A 59 -13.26 -8.73 1.44
C GLU A 59 -12.33 -7.58 1.90
N GLN A 60 -11.41 -7.90 2.79
CA GLN A 60 -10.39 -6.96 3.27
C GLN A 60 -9.03 -7.63 3.21
N PHE A 61 -8.04 -6.91 2.69
CA PHE A 61 -6.67 -7.40 2.57
C PHE A 61 -5.70 -6.45 3.25
N THR A 62 -4.72 -7.01 3.96
CA THR A 62 -3.59 -6.26 4.52
C THR A 62 -2.32 -6.84 3.92
N LEU A 63 -1.58 -6.00 3.19
CA LEU A 63 -0.33 -6.36 2.56
C LEU A 63 0.78 -5.60 3.30
N GLU A 64 1.66 -6.34 3.96
CA GLU A 64 2.85 -5.80 4.60
C GLU A 64 4.09 -6.33 3.88
N VAL A 65 4.99 -5.42 3.51
CA VAL A 65 6.25 -5.78 2.84
C VAL A 65 7.41 -5.09 3.53
N PRO A 66 8.32 -5.85 4.19
CA PRO A 66 9.46 -5.30 4.90
C PRO A 66 10.36 -4.41 4.04
N ALA A 67 11.17 -3.58 4.70
CA ALA A 67 12.16 -2.75 4.03
C ALA A 67 13.11 -3.57 3.14
N ARG A 68 13.43 -3.04 1.95
CA ARG A 68 14.36 -3.66 0.98
C ARG A 68 14.01 -5.10 0.59
N SER A 69 12.73 -5.42 0.49
CA SER A 69 12.24 -6.76 0.19
C SER A 69 11.16 -6.75 -0.89
N SER A 70 10.68 -7.94 -1.26
CA SER A 70 9.58 -8.09 -2.22
C SER A 70 8.68 -9.23 -1.82
N ASP A 71 7.37 -9.08 -2.06
CA ASP A 71 6.40 -10.13 -1.77
C ASP A 71 5.30 -10.21 -2.84
N LYS A 72 4.56 -11.32 -2.84
CA LYS A 72 3.48 -11.62 -3.78
C LYS A 72 2.21 -11.97 -3.01
N PHE A 73 1.13 -11.30 -3.36
CA PHE A 73 -0.18 -11.49 -2.78
C PHE A 73 -1.17 -11.94 -3.83
N PHE A 74 -2.15 -12.73 -3.43
CA PHE A 74 -3.26 -13.15 -4.28
C PHE A 74 -4.55 -12.58 -3.70
N ILE A 75 -5.28 -11.82 -4.48
CA ILE A 75 -6.51 -11.17 -4.06
C ILE A 75 -7.62 -11.38 -5.09
N THR A 76 -8.86 -11.19 -4.68
CA THR A 76 -10.01 -11.20 -5.60
C THR A 76 -9.96 -9.94 -6.49
N PRO A 77 -10.19 -10.04 -7.81
CA PRO A 77 -10.19 -8.89 -8.70
C PRO A 77 -11.34 -7.93 -8.41
N GLY A 78 -11.10 -6.63 -8.58
CA GLY A 78 -12.11 -5.59 -8.44
C GLY A 78 -11.52 -4.22 -8.11
N GLU A 79 -12.41 -3.25 -7.89
CA GLU A 79 -12.05 -1.92 -7.40
C GLU A 79 -12.04 -1.91 -5.87
N TYR A 80 -10.95 -1.38 -5.30
CA TYR A 80 -10.76 -1.29 -3.86
C TYR A 80 -10.54 0.15 -3.44
N TYR A 81 -11.15 0.55 -2.32
CA TYR A 81 -10.64 1.67 -1.54
C TYR A 81 -9.36 1.21 -0.84
N TYR A 82 -8.33 2.06 -0.82
CA TYR A 82 -7.08 1.74 -0.16
C TYR A 82 -6.70 2.78 0.89
N TYR A 83 -6.00 2.28 1.92
CA TYR A 83 -5.13 3.04 2.80
C TYR A 83 -3.71 2.51 2.61
N MET A 84 -2.78 3.36 2.20
CA MET A 84 -1.41 2.97 1.87
C MET A 84 -0.45 3.74 2.74
N GLU A 85 0.55 3.06 3.29
CA GLU A 85 1.67 3.69 3.98
C GLU A 85 2.99 3.33 3.30
N ALA A 86 3.73 4.36 2.93
CA ALA A 86 5.07 4.22 2.38
C ALA A 86 5.90 5.43 2.77
N CYS A 87 7.19 5.23 3.04
CA CYS A 87 8.10 6.33 3.40
C CYS A 87 7.64 7.14 4.62
N ASN A 88 6.95 6.50 5.57
CA ASN A 88 6.33 7.15 6.74
C ASN A 88 5.23 8.18 6.39
N TYR A 89 4.65 8.07 5.20
CA TYR A 89 3.49 8.84 4.76
C TYR A 89 2.33 7.91 4.47
N SER A 90 1.13 8.37 4.80
CA SER A 90 -0.11 7.70 4.45
C SER A 90 -0.83 8.42 3.30
N LYS A 91 -1.53 7.66 2.47
CA LYS A 91 -2.43 8.17 1.43
C LYS A 91 -3.56 7.18 1.21
N ASN A 92 -4.74 7.74 0.97
CA ASN A 92 -5.94 6.97 0.68
C ASN A 92 -6.44 7.30 -0.73
N GLY A 93 -7.18 6.36 -1.31
CA GLY A 93 -7.80 6.54 -2.61
C GLY A 93 -8.52 5.28 -3.07
N THR A 94 -8.76 5.19 -4.37
CA THR A 94 -9.26 3.96 -5.00
C THR A 94 -8.24 3.42 -5.99
N MET A 95 -8.25 2.10 -6.17
CA MET A 95 -7.36 1.39 -7.06
C MET A 95 -8.11 0.24 -7.72
N ASP A 96 -7.99 0.14 -9.05
CA ASP A 96 -8.50 -0.98 -9.81
C ASP A 96 -7.47 -2.12 -9.84
N LEU A 97 -7.83 -3.23 -9.21
CA LEU A 97 -7.05 -4.46 -9.10
C LEU A 97 -7.72 -5.59 -9.89
N SER A 98 -8.38 -5.26 -11.01
CA SER A 98 -8.97 -6.26 -11.92
C SER A 98 -7.95 -7.03 -12.75
N VAL A 99 -6.70 -6.56 -12.80
CA VAL A 99 -5.59 -7.17 -13.53
C VAL A 99 -4.37 -7.34 -12.65
N PHE A 100 -3.40 -8.15 -13.10
CA PHE A 100 -2.12 -8.26 -12.43
C PHE A 100 -1.44 -6.89 -12.29
N GLN A 101 -0.92 -6.60 -11.10
CA GLN A 101 -0.24 -5.35 -10.80
C GLN A 101 1.11 -5.62 -10.15
N THR A 102 2.09 -4.77 -10.47
CA THR A 102 3.36 -4.66 -9.74
C THR A 102 3.45 -3.29 -9.10
N ILE A 103 3.49 -3.24 -7.78
CA ILE A 103 3.68 -2.03 -6.99
C ILE A 103 5.17 -1.83 -6.75
N HIS A 104 5.70 -0.70 -7.20
CA HIS A 104 7.08 -0.30 -6.99
C HIS A 104 7.12 0.75 -5.88
N VAL A 105 7.71 0.40 -4.75
CA VAL A 105 8.01 1.35 -3.66
C VAL A 105 9.47 1.77 -3.82
N PRO A 106 9.75 3.02 -4.21
CA PRO A 106 11.12 3.46 -4.42
C PRO A 106 11.80 3.83 -3.11
N VAL A 107 13.12 4.06 -3.18
CA VAL A 107 13.86 4.70 -2.09
C VAL A 107 13.25 6.06 -1.78
N CYS A 108 12.93 6.31 -0.52
CA CYS A 108 12.23 7.52 -0.11
C CYS A 108 13.05 8.79 -0.36
N GLY A 109 12.41 9.79 -0.99
CA GLY A 109 13.08 11.01 -1.42
C GLY A 109 14.06 10.84 -2.60
N GLY A 110 14.08 9.65 -3.23
CA GLY A 110 14.76 9.42 -4.50
C GLY A 110 14.04 10.11 -5.68
N ARG A 111 14.64 10.06 -6.87
CA ARG A 111 13.96 10.50 -8.08
C ARG A 111 12.83 9.52 -8.40
N ALA A 112 11.61 10.04 -8.58
CA ALA A 112 10.50 9.26 -9.11
C ALA A 112 10.92 8.61 -10.43
N ALA A 113 10.53 7.36 -10.66
CA ALA A 113 10.77 6.75 -11.96
C ALA A 113 9.99 7.55 -13.01
N GLN A 114 10.53 7.66 -14.23
CA GLN A 114 9.75 8.20 -15.32
C GLN A 114 8.48 7.35 -15.43
N LYS A 115 7.33 8.03 -15.36
CA LYS A 115 5.94 7.51 -15.39
C LYS A 115 5.93 6.09 -15.96
N ALA A 116 5.72 5.10 -15.11
CA ALA A 116 5.70 3.70 -15.54
C ALA A 116 4.63 3.54 -16.63
N SER A 117 5.06 3.53 -17.89
CA SER A 117 4.17 3.53 -19.06
C SER A 117 3.54 2.17 -19.33
N LYS A 118 3.68 1.23 -18.38
CA LYS A 118 3.21 -0.14 -18.50
C LYS A 118 1.92 -0.28 -17.69
N PHE A 119 0.88 -0.75 -18.34
CA PHE A 119 -0.51 -0.91 -17.88
C PHE A 119 -0.72 -1.75 -16.60
N HIS A 120 0.36 -2.19 -15.95
CA HIS A 120 0.39 -3.11 -14.80
C HIS A 120 1.39 -2.68 -13.72
N HIS A 121 1.82 -1.42 -13.74
CA HIS A 121 2.85 -0.92 -12.83
C HIS A 121 2.35 0.30 -12.07
N ILE A 122 2.42 0.23 -10.75
CA ILE A 122 2.04 1.31 -9.84
C ILE A 122 3.32 1.82 -9.20
N ASP A 123 3.71 3.06 -9.50
CA ASP A 123 4.85 3.71 -8.86
C ASP A 123 4.37 4.55 -7.68
N VAL A 124 4.67 4.10 -6.46
CA VAL A 124 4.25 4.75 -5.22
C VAL A 124 4.84 6.18 -5.09
N SER A 125 5.98 6.50 -5.71
CA SER A 125 6.51 7.88 -5.66
C SER A 125 5.63 8.88 -6.39
N THR A 126 4.83 8.44 -7.37
CA THR A 126 3.90 9.31 -8.08
C THR A 126 2.66 9.64 -7.24
N ILE A 127 2.32 8.76 -6.30
CA ILE A 127 1.20 8.88 -5.36
C ILE A 127 1.63 9.69 -4.13
N MET A 128 2.68 9.23 -3.44
CA MET A 128 3.14 9.80 -2.16
C MET A 128 3.95 11.08 -2.34
N LYS A 129 4.64 11.24 -3.49
CA LYS A 129 5.50 12.37 -3.83
C LYS A 129 6.47 12.78 -2.69
N PRO A 130 7.20 11.86 -2.03
CA PRO A 130 8.18 12.25 -1.01
C PRO A 130 9.37 12.93 -1.66
N VAL A 131 9.93 13.95 -1.02
CA VAL A 131 11.17 14.59 -1.46
C VAL A 131 12.18 14.68 -0.34
N LYS A 132 13.44 14.48 -0.71
CA LYS A 132 14.58 14.68 0.18
C LYS A 132 14.97 16.15 0.20
N VAL A 133 15.00 16.74 1.37
CA VAL A 133 15.35 18.14 1.64
C VAL A 133 16.54 18.19 2.56
N LYS A 134 17.54 19.00 2.22
CA LYS A 134 18.67 19.28 3.10
C LYS A 134 18.30 20.41 4.04
N VAL A 135 18.34 20.16 5.35
CA VAL A 135 18.22 21.16 6.40
C VAL A 135 19.63 21.51 6.87
N ARG A 136 20.01 22.78 6.79
CA ARG A 136 21.37 23.24 7.06
C ARG A 136 21.37 24.26 8.19
N ASN A 137 22.12 23.97 9.24
CA ASN A 137 22.35 24.94 10.30
C ASN A 137 23.44 25.95 9.88
N LYS A 138 23.03 27.17 9.59
CA LYS A 138 23.88 28.31 9.22
C LYS A 138 23.78 29.47 10.22
N THR A 139 23.31 29.21 11.45
CA THR A 139 23.19 30.25 12.49
C THR A 139 24.54 30.61 13.10
N GLY A 140 25.47 29.63 13.14
CA GLY A 140 26.77 29.78 13.78
C GLY A 140 26.84 29.22 15.20
N GLU A 141 25.77 28.60 15.68
CA GLU A 141 25.61 27.95 16.99
C GLU A 141 24.77 26.67 16.87
N ASP A 142 24.68 25.88 17.94
CA ASP A 142 23.85 24.67 17.99
C ASP A 142 22.38 25.07 18.19
N ILE A 143 21.45 24.40 17.50
CA ILE A 143 20.02 24.75 17.52
C ILE A 143 19.13 23.52 17.64
N GLY A 144 17.99 23.69 18.33
CA GLY A 144 16.83 22.82 18.17
C GLY A 144 15.87 23.46 17.17
N VAL A 145 15.52 22.75 16.10
CA VAL A 145 14.56 23.20 15.09
C VAL A 145 13.33 22.31 15.09
N TYR A 146 12.17 22.97 15.06
CA TYR A 146 10.87 22.33 14.90
C TYR A 146 10.32 22.69 13.52
N ILE A 147 10.01 21.68 12.71
CA ILE A 147 9.50 21.82 11.34
C ILE A 147 8.17 21.08 11.27
N ARG A 148 7.08 21.75 10.89
CA ARG A 148 5.74 21.14 10.95
C ARG A 148 4.78 21.60 9.86
N THR A 149 3.77 20.78 9.62
CA THR A 149 2.48 21.15 9.03
C THR A 149 1.39 21.05 10.11
N ILE A 150 0.12 20.91 9.70
CA ILE A 150 -0.99 20.55 10.60
C ILE A 150 -0.95 19.06 10.94
N GLU A 151 -0.43 18.23 10.03
CA GLU A 151 -0.52 16.76 10.10
C GLU A 151 0.82 16.08 10.38
N ASP A 152 1.94 16.81 10.26
CA ASP A 152 3.30 16.26 10.29
C ASP A 152 4.23 17.16 11.08
N HIS A 153 5.12 16.58 11.89
CA HIS A 153 5.97 17.30 12.83
C HIS A 153 7.33 16.63 12.94
N HIS A 154 8.39 17.44 12.81
CA HIS A 154 9.79 17.00 12.89
C HIS A 154 10.52 17.87 13.91
N PHE A 155 11.24 17.23 14.82
CA PHE A 155 12.13 17.91 15.75
C PHE A 155 13.57 17.44 15.49
N LEU A 156 14.47 18.38 15.22
CA LEU A 156 15.87 18.11 14.93
C LEU A 156 16.75 18.93 15.87
N ASN A 157 17.74 18.29 16.47
CA ASN A 157 18.85 18.98 17.10
C ASN A 157 19.99 19.03 16.09
N LEU A 158 20.44 20.24 15.75
CA LEU A 158 21.47 20.46 14.74
C LEU A 158 22.66 21.15 15.37
N VAL A 159 23.83 20.51 15.33
CA VAL A 159 25.07 21.18 15.71
C VAL A 159 25.45 22.24 14.68
N LYS A 160 26.30 23.19 15.07
CA LYS A 160 26.79 24.26 14.20
C LYS A 160 27.33 23.69 12.88
N GLY A 161 26.78 24.17 11.76
CA GLY A 161 27.23 23.77 10.41
C GLY A 161 26.68 22.42 9.94
N GLU A 162 25.90 21.72 10.76
CA GLU A 162 25.34 20.41 10.41
C GLU A 162 24.39 20.49 9.22
N VAL A 163 24.40 19.41 8.43
CA VAL A 163 23.47 19.19 7.32
C VAL A 163 22.78 17.86 7.52
N ILE A 164 21.48 17.89 7.75
CA ILE A 164 20.63 16.69 7.83
C ILE A 164 19.76 16.58 6.58
N GLU A 165 19.54 15.36 6.11
CA GLU A 165 18.56 15.06 5.07
C GLU A 165 17.24 14.65 5.70
N LEU A 166 16.20 15.44 5.45
CA LEU A 166 14.83 15.18 5.88
C LEU A 166 13.98 14.76 4.69
N ILE A 167 13.08 13.81 4.88
CA ILE A 167 12.10 13.44 3.85
C ILE A 167 10.83 14.22 4.18
N LEU A 168 10.35 15.00 3.22
CA LEU A 168 9.16 15.84 3.35
C LEU A 168 8.14 15.50 2.25
N LYS A 169 6.87 15.75 2.52
CA LYS A 169 5.79 15.57 1.54
C LYS A 169 5.81 16.71 0.51
N LYS A 170 5.80 16.39 -0.77
CA LYS A 170 5.68 17.38 -1.86
C LYS A 170 4.29 17.34 -2.48
N GLU A 171 3.40 18.12 -1.89
CA GLU A 171 2.04 18.34 -2.40
C GLU A 171 1.79 19.82 -2.59
N GLU A 172 0.96 20.15 -3.59
CA GLU A 172 0.58 21.53 -3.86
C GLU A 172 -0.23 22.09 -2.69
N GLY A 173 0.02 23.35 -2.32
CA GLY A 173 -0.61 23.98 -1.15
C GLY A 173 0.02 23.64 0.21
N ILE A 174 0.89 22.64 0.32
CA ILE A 174 1.60 22.35 1.57
C ILE A 174 2.76 23.33 1.78
N GLN A 175 2.75 24.03 2.91
CA GLN A 175 3.88 24.78 3.45
C GLN A 175 4.23 24.26 4.84
N TYR A 176 5.52 24.04 5.06
CA TYR A 176 6.05 23.72 6.39
C TYR A 176 6.35 25.02 7.11
N VAL A 177 5.89 25.15 8.36
CA VAL A 177 6.34 26.18 9.28
C VAL A 177 7.54 25.64 10.03
N TYR A 178 8.64 26.39 10.06
CA TYR A 178 9.77 26.07 10.91
C TYR A 178 9.96 27.14 11.98
N SER A 179 10.48 26.71 13.13
CA SER A 179 10.85 27.59 14.23
C SER A 179 12.06 27.05 14.98
N PHE A 180 12.98 27.93 15.37
CA PHE A 180 14.15 27.58 16.20
C PHE A 180 14.58 28.79 17.03
N PHE A 181 15.24 28.54 18.16
CA PHE A 181 15.89 29.59 18.95
C PHE A 181 17.35 29.74 18.52
N ALA A 182 17.76 30.96 18.20
CA ALA A 182 19.11 31.32 17.81
C ALA A 182 19.31 32.83 17.91
N CYS A 183 20.50 33.34 17.58
CA CYS A 183 20.75 34.75 17.28
C CYS A 183 20.48 35.64 18.50
N ASP A 184 21.24 35.42 19.57
CA ASP A 184 21.06 36.10 20.86
C ASP A 184 19.74 35.72 21.57
N GLY A 185 19.31 34.45 21.44
CA GLY A 185 18.12 33.90 22.12
C GLY A 185 16.78 34.27 21.48
N GLN A 186 16.79 34.73 20.22
CA GLN A 186 15.59 35.07 19.47
C GLN A 186 14.90 33.84 18.89
N LEU A 187 13.57 33.84 18.92
CA LEU A 187 12.78 32.86 18.16
C LEU A 187 12.75 33.28 16.69
N VAL A 188 13.35 32.47 15.82
CA VAL A 188 13.28 32.64 14.37
C VAL A 188 12.21 31.71 13.84
N THR A 189 11.29 32.24 13.04
CA THR A 189 10.25 31.46 12.36
C THR A 189 10.21 31.75 10.87
N GLY A 190 9.77 30.77 10.08
CA GLY A 190 9.52 31.00 8.66
C GLY A 190 8.74 29.87 8.01
N TYR A 191 8.58 29.99 6.70
CA TYR A 191 7.89 29.02 5.87
C TYR A 191 8.88 28.36 4.91
N TYR A 192 8.67 27.08 4.66
CA TYR A 192 9.44 26.30 3.71
C TYR A 192 8.49 25.51 2.80
N SER A 193 8.69 25.63 1.49
CA SER A 193 8.00 24.81 0.51
C SER A 193 8.96 23.79 -0.10
N PRO A 194 8.70 22.48 0.06
CA PRO A 194 9.49 21.43 -0.60
C PRO A 194 9.42 21.49 -2.13
N LEU A 195 8.45 22.22 -2.71
CA LEU A 195 8.35 22.47 -4.14
C LEU A 195 9.54 23.24 -4.70
N ALA A 196 10.17 24.08 -3.87
CA ALA A 196 11.29 24.93 -4.28
C ALA A 196 12.54 24.11 -4.66
N ARG A 197 12.68 22.87 -4.17
CA ARG A 197 13.88 22.01 -4.32
C ARG A 197 15.19 22.62 -3.79
N TRP A 198 15.12 23.73 -3.08
CA TRP A 198 16.25 24.36 -2.43
C TRP A 198 16.41 23.81 -1.00
N PRO A 199 17.65 23.71 -0.47
CA PRO A 199 17.86 23.41 0.93
C PRO A 199 17.17 24.42 1.85
N LEU A 200 16.72 23.96 3.01
CA LEU A 200 16.28 24.83 4.10
C LEU A 200 17.50 25.33 4.86
N ASP A 201 17.83 26.61 4.67
CA ASP A 201 18.92 27.28 5.38
C ASP A 201 18.39 27.98 6.63
N LEU A 202 18.73 27.43 7.79
CA LEU A 202 18.43 28.03 9.09
C LEU A 202 19.52 29.06 9.39
N LYS A 203 19.17 30.34 9.38
CA LYS A 203 20.13 31.44 9.51
C LYS A 203 19.57 32.53 10.39
N CYS A 204 20.46 33.30 11.00
CA CYS A 204 20.08 34.50 11.71
C CYS A 204 19.55 35.58 10.77
N PRO A 205 18.51 36.33 11.16
CA PRO A 205 18.12 37.55 10.47
C PRO A 205 19.32 38.49 10.40
N LYS A 206 19.49 39.17 9.26
CA LYS A 206 20.46 40.27 9.19
C LYS A 206 19.94 41.41 10.07
N LYS A 207 20.77 41.89 10.99
CA LYS A 207 20.53 43.13 11.74
C LYS A 207 20.49 44.32 10.77
#